data_AF-A0A960FM14-F1
#
_entry.id   AF-A0A960FM14-F1
#
_cell.length_a   1.000
_cell.length_b   1.000
_cell.length_c   1.000
_cell.angle_alpha   90.00
_cell.angle_beta   90.00
_cell.angle_gamma   90.00
#
_symmetry.space_group_name_H-M   'P 1'
#
loop_
_entity.id
_entity.type
_entity.pdbx_description
1 polymer ?
#
loop_
_entity_poly.entity_id
_entity_poly.type
_entity_poly.pdbx_seq_one_letter_code
_entity_poly.pdbx_strand_id
1 'polypeptide(L)'
;VSEACGLGFGDIDMEASLVRLLGKRDKERMVPVGRPARRAVAEYLDRGRPAILAATPRARGGRDRADAVFLGVRGNRMSRQAVWEVLRRHSLRAGISSEVSPHVLRHSCATHMLEGGADIRIVAEMLGHASVSTTQIYTRVANDLLFEAYASAHPRAGRSLTGQERSGTGAEPWPTGVR
;
A
#
# COMPACT_ATOMS: atom_id res chain seq x y z
N VAL A 1 2.23 -8.91 -0.12
CA VAL A 1 1.33 -9.48 -1.16
C VAL A 1 -0.02 -9.83 -0.58
N SER A 2 -0.09 -10.76 0.38
CA SER A 2 -1.34 -11.10 1.07
C SER A 2 -2.03 -9.86 1.63
N GLU A 3 -1.27 -8.96 2.25
CA GLU A 3 -1.77 -7.71 2.81
C GLU A 3 -2.38 -6.81 1.74
N ALA A 4 -1.68 -6.59 0.61
CA ALA A 4 -2.20 -5.80 -0.51
C ALA A 4 -3.45 -6.43 -1.15
N CYS A 5 -3.48 -7.75 -1.31
CA CYS A 5 -4.66 -8.48 -1.78
C CYS A 5 -5.86 -8.37 -0.81
N GLY A 6 -5.56 -8.25 0.48
CA GLY A 6 -6.54 -8.19 1.57
C GLY A 6 -7.14 -6.81 1.80
N LEU A 7 -6.64 -5.75 1.17
CA LEU A 7 -7.10 -4.38 1.41
C LEU A 7 -8.60 -4.21 1.16
N GLY A 8 -9.30 -3.72 2.17
CA GLY A 8 -10.64 -3.14 2.06
C GLY A 8 -10.58 -1.64 1.82
N PHE A 9 -11.71 -1.02 1.47
CA PHE A 9 -11.75 0.43 1.28
C PHE A 9 -11.47 1.20 2.59
N GLY A 10 -11.85 0.62 3.74
CA GLY A 10 -11.57 1.19 5.04
C GLY A 10 -10.09 1.23 5.43
N ASP A 11 -9.22 0.55 4.68
CA ASP A 11 -7.78 0.45 4.95
C ASP A 11 -6.94 1.48 4.19
N ILE A 12 -7.56 2.25 3.28
CA ILE A 12 -6.85 3.21 2.43
C ILE A 12 -7.36 4.62 2.73
N ASP A 13 -6.44 5.49 3.16
CA ASP A 13 -6.66 6.92 3.26
C ASP A 13 -5.89 7.62 2.13
N MET A 14 -6.60 7.90 1.04
CA MET A 14 -6.02 8.55 -0.14
C MET A 14 -5.72 10.03 0.07
N GLU A 15 -6.33 10.67 1.06
CA GLU A 15 -6.10 12.07 1.41
C GLU A 15 -4.82 12.18 2.25
N ALA A 16 -4.75 11.41 3.34
CA ALA A 16 -3.57 11.30 4.17
C ALA A 16 -2.41 10.55 3.49
N SER A 17 -2.62 9.95 2.31
CA SER A 17 -1.62 9.18 1.57
C SER A 17 -1.11 7.95 2.34
N LEU A 18 -1.98 7.32 3.12
CA LEU A 18 -1.65 6.23 4.03
C LEU A 18 -2.46 4.97 3.73
N VAL A 19 -1.86 3.82 3.98
CA VAL A 19 -2.55 2.53 4.00
C VAL A 19 -2.32 1.85 5.33
N ARG A 20 -3.40 1.40 5.97
CA ARG A 20 -3.36 0.57 7.16
C ARG A 20 -3.22 -0.89 6.74
N LEU A 21 -2.17 -1.56 7.20
CA LEU A 21 -1.92 -2.97 6.93
C LEU A 21 -2.04 -3.78 8.22
N LEU A 22 -2.89 -4.81 8.19
CA LEU A 22 -2.98 -5.82 9.23
C LEU A 22 -1.88 -6.87 9.05
N GLY A 23 -0.93 -6.89 9.98
CA GLY A 23 0.16 -7.85 10.04
C GLY A 23 -0.17 -9.12 10.83
N LYS A 24 0.85 -9.96 11.02
CA LYS A 24 0.72 -11.18 11.85
C LYS A 24 0.41 -10.80 13.31
N ARG A 25 -0.51 -11.54 13.94
CA ARG A 25 -1.00 -11.30 15.32
C ARG A 25 -1.79 -9.99 15.47
N ASP A 26 -2.52 -9.60 14.43
CA ASP A 26 -3.40 -8.42 14.46
C ASP A 26 -2.67 -7.09 14.72
N LYS A 27 -1.37 -7.06 14.40
CA LYS A 27 -0.57 -5.85 14.51
C LYS A 27 -0.82 -4.96 13.29
N GLU A 28 -1.47 -3.84 13.53
CA GLU A 28 -1.63 -2.78 12.53
C GLU A 28 -0.31 -2.02 12.35
N ARG A 29 -0.06 -1.62 11.10
CA ARG A 29 0.97 -0.63 10.75
C ARG A 29 0.48 0.28 9.64
N MET A 30 0.97 1.51 9.65
CA MET A 30 0.71 2.48 8.61
C MET A 30 1.84 2.46 7.59
N VAL A 31 1.50 2.47 6.31
CA VAL A 31 2.48 2.52 5.22
C VAL A 31 2.18 3.75 4.35
N PRO A 32 3.15 4.67 4.19
CA PRO A 32 3.01 5.81 3.29
C PRO A 32 2.92 5.34 1.84
N VAL A 33 2.00 5.96 1.11
CA VAL A 33 1.76 5.72 -0.31
C VAL A 33 2.24 6.92 -1.10
N GLY A 34 3.34 6.73 -1.83
CA GLY A 34 3.90 7.76 -2.69
C GLY A 34 2.94 8.20 -3.82
N ARG A 35 3.18 9.40 -4.35
CA ARG A 35 2.37 10.00 -5.44
C ARG A 35 2.14 9.05 -6.63
N PRO A 36 3.13 8.28 -7.14
CA PRO A 36 2.90 7.39 -8.26
C PRO A 36 1.93 6.24 -7.93
N ALA A 37 2.02 5.70 -6.71
CA ALA A 37 1.12 4.65 -6.26
C ALA A 37 -0.31 5.21 -6.05
N ARG A 38 -0.45 6.41 -5.45
CA ARG A 38 -1.75 7.08 -5.34
C ARG A 38 -2.40 7.31 -6.69
N ARG A 39 -1.65 7.84 -7.66
CA ARG A 39 -2.14 8.07 -9.03
C ARG A 39 -2.62 6.76 -9.67
N ALA A 40 -1.83 5.70 -9.57
CA ALA A 40 -2.18 4.40 -10.14
C ALA A 40 -3.42 3.78 -9.47
N VAL A 41 -3.53 3.88 -8.14
CA VAL A 41 -4.70 3.41 -7.40
C VAL A 41 -5.95 4.22 -7.76
N ALA A 42 -5.84 5.56 -7.82
CA ALA A 42 -6.96 6.42 -8.21
C ALA A 42 -7.45 6.11 -9.64
N GLU A 43 -6.53 6.00 -10.61
CA GLU A 43 -6.87 5.60 -11.98
C GLU A 43 -7.53 4.22 -12.06
N TYR A 44 -7.02 3.27 -11.28
CA TYR A 44 -7.63 1.95 -11.18
C TYR A 44 -9.03 2.01 -10.58
N LEU A 45 -9.25 2.74 -9.50
CA LEU A 45 -10.56 2.85 -8.85
C LEU A 45 -11.59 3.55 -9.73
N ASP A 46 -11.16 4.55 -10.50
CA ASP A 46 -12.02 5.33 -11.39
C ASP A 46 -12.39 4.57 -12.68
N ARG A 47 -11.42 3.87 -13.30
CA ARG A 47 -11.61 3.25 -14.62
C ARG A 47 -11.45 1.74 -14.62
N GLY A 48 -10.40 1.22 -13.99
CA GLY A 48 -10.06 -0.21 -14.05
C GLY A 48 -11.05 -1.10 -13.30
N ARG A 49 -11.37 -0.75 -12.05
CA ARG A 49 -12.26 -1.53 -11.19
C ARG A 49 -13.70 -1.55 -11.72
N PRO A 50 -14.31 -0.43 -12.13
CA PRO A 50 -15.65 -0.44 -12.73
C PRO A 50 -15.72 -1.29 -14.00
N ALA A 51 -14.69 -1.22 -14.87
CA ALA A 51 -14.63 -2.06 -16.07
C ALA A 51 -14.63 -3.56 -15.76
N ILE A 52 -13.87 -3.99 -14.73
CA ILE A 52 -13.88 -5.39 -14.28
C ILE A 52 -15.27 -5.77 -13.75
N LEU A 53 -15.88 -4.92 -12.91
CA LEU A 53 -17.20 -5.19 -12.35
C LEU A 53 -18.27 -5.35 -13.44
N ALA A 54 -18.25 -4.48 -14.46
CA ALA A 54 -19.15 -4.53 -15.61
C ALA A 54 -18.92 -5.79 -16.45
N ALA A 55 -17.68 -6.23 -16.63
CA ALA A 55 -17.34 -7.46 -17.33
C ALA A 55 -17.71 -8.74 -16.56
N THR A 56 -17.87 -8.65 -15.23
CA THR A 56 -18.12 -9.81 -14.37
C THR A 56 -19.36 -9.62 -13.47
N PRO A 57 -20.57 -9.41 -14.02
CA PRO A 57 -21.76 -9.09 -13.23
C PRO A 57 -22.14 -10.25 -12.28
N ARG A 58 -21.95 -11.49 -12.73
CA ARG A 58 -22.30 -12.72 -11.99
C ARG A 58 -21.18 -13.24 -11.08
N ALA A 59 -20.09 -12.48 -10.89
CA ALA A 59 -19.01 -12.90 -10.00
C ALA A 59 -19.52 -13.06 -8.57
N ARG A 60 -19.13 -14.18 -7.95
CA ARG A 60 -19.46 -14.50 -6.56
C ARG A 60 -18.69 -13.56 -5.61
N GLY A 61 -19.06 -13.48 -4.34
CA GLY A 61 -18.27 -12.74 -3.33
C GLY A 61 -18.98 -11.58 -2.65
N GLY A 62 -20.20 -11.20 -3.07
CA GLY A 62 -21.11 -10.34 -2.30
C GLY A 62 -20.42 -9.13 -1.64
N ARG A 63 -20.47 -9.06 -0.30
CA ARG A 63 -19.86 -7.99 0.49
C ARG A 63 -18.33 -7.93 0.40
N ASP A 64 -17.63 -9.07 0.38
CA ASP A 64 -16.17 -9.11 0.25
C ASP A 64 -15.71 -8.52 -1.09
N ARG A 65 -16.44 -8.83 -2.17
CA ARG A 65 -16.21 -8.22 -3.49
C ARG A 65 -16.45 -6.72 -3.48
N ALA A 66 -17.50 -6.27 -2.79
CA ALA A 66 -17.84 -4.85 -2.71
C ALA A 66 -16.77 -4.04 -1.98
N ASP A 67 -16.24 -4.59 -0.87
CA ASP A 67 -15.20 -3.97 -0.04
C ASP A 67 -13.78 -4.10 -0.64
N ALA A 68 -13.50 -5.16 -1.41
CA ALA A 68 -12.17 -5.37 -1.98
C ALA A 68 -11.74 -4.20 -2.88
N VAL A 69 -10.60 -3.61 -2.53
CA VAL A 69 -9.94 -2.58 -3.33
C VAL A 69 -9.53 -3.19 -4.67
N PHE A 70 -8.70 -4.24 -4.63
CA PHE A 70 -8.17 -4.88 -5.82
C PHE A 70 -8.96 -6.14 -6.19
N LEU A 71 -9.40 -6.19 -7.45
CA LEU A 71 -10.13 -7.33 -8.03
C LEU A 71 -9.26 -8.09 -9.02
N GLY A 72 -9.37 -9.42 -9.01
CA GLY A 72 -8.84 -10.27 -10.08
C GLY A 72 -9.71 -10.21 -11.34
N VAL A 73 -9.22 -10.80 -12.43
CA VAL A 73 -9.92 -10.82 -13.74
C VAL A 73 -11.31 -11.46 -13.71
N ARG A 74 -11.60 -12.28 -12.68
CA ARG A 74 -12.92 -12.91 -12.47
C ARG A 74 -13.86 -12.06 -11.61
N GLY A 75 -13.47 -10.85 -11.21
CA GLY A 75 -14.30 -9.94 -10.42
C GLY A 75 -14.32 -10.18 -8.92
N ASN A 76 -13.66 -11.22 -8.43
CA ASN A 76 -13.49 -11.48 -7.00
C ASN A 76 -12.26 -10.74 -6.46
N ARG A 77 -12.12 -10.65 -5.13
CA ARG A 77 -10.90 -10.15 -4.47
C ARG A 77 -9.65 -10.77 -5.09
N MET A 78 -8.66 -9.92 -5.33
CA MET A 78 -7.43 -10.32 -5.98
C MET A 78 -6.71 -11.40 -5.17
N SER A 79 -6.37 -12.51 -5.82
CA SER A 79 -5.58 -13.57 -5.20
C SER A 79 -4.08 -13.27 -5.30
N ARG A 80 -3.29 -13.89 -4.41
CA ARG A 80 -1.82 -13.82 -4.48
C ARG A 80 -1.30 -14.29 -5.84
N GLN A 81 -1.86 -15.37 -6.37
CA GLN A 81 -1.50 -15.90 -7.68
C GLN A 81 -1.75 -14.88 -8.81
N ALA A 82 -2.88 -14.18 -8.78
CA ALA A 82 -3.18 -13.15 -9.77
C ALA A 82 -2.14 -12.01 -9.74
N VAL A 83 -1.66 -11.62 -8.55
CA VAL A 83 -0.57 -10.62 -8.43
C VAL A 83 0.72 -11.12 -9.10
N TRP A 84 1.09 -12.38 -8.89
CA TRP A 84 2.26 -12.97 -9.54
C TRP A 84 2.14 -12.98 -11.07
N GLU A 85 0.98 -13.34 -11.60
CA GLU A 85 0.71 -13.32 -13.04
C GLU A 85 0.79 -11.90 -13.62
N VAL A 86 0.27 -10.90 -12.90
CA VAL A 86 0.40 -9.48 -13.27
C VAL A 86 1.86 -9.06 -13.30
N LEU A 87 2.63 -9.36 -12.24
CA LEU A 87 4.05 -9.01 -12.17
C LEU A 87 4.86 -9.65 -13.30
N ARG A 88 4.66 -10.95 -13.54
CA ARG A 88 5.33 -11.67 -14.63
C ARG A 88 5.00 -11.06 -15.99
N ARG A 89 3.74 -10.70 -16.24
CA ARG A 89 3.34 -10.06 -17.50
C ARG A 89 4.02 -8.70 -17.67
N HIS A 90 4.09 -7.90 -16.62
CA HIS A 90 4.73 -6.58 -16.69
C HIS A 90 6.25 -6.66 -16.77
N SER A 91 6.90 -7.63 -16.12
CA SER A 91 8.35 -7.82 -16.22
C SER A 91 8.77 -8.18 -17.64
N LEU A 92 8.05 -9.10 -18.28
CA LEU A 92 8.30 -9.48 -19.68
C LEU A 92 8.12 -8.28 -20.62
N ARG A 93 7.05 -7.50 -20.45
CA ARG A 93 6.80 -6.29 -21.25
C ARG A 93 7.86 -5.20 -21.05
N ALA A 94 8.47 -5.15 -19.87
CA ALA A 94 9.55 -4.21 -19.56
C ALA A 94 10.94 -4.70 -20.02
N GLY A 95 11.04 -5.88 -20.65
CA GLY A 95 12.32 -6.45 -21.06
C GLY A 95 13.20 -6.91 -19.89
N ILE A 96 12.62 -7.13 -18.71
CA ILE A 96 13.36 -7.59 -17.54
C ILE A 96 13.50 -9.11 -17.64
N SER A 97 14.71 -9.58 -17.87
CA SER A 97 15.06 -10.99 -18.02
C SER A 97 15.11 -11.74 -16.69
N SER A 98 15.30 -11.04 -15.57
CA SER A 98 15.30 -11.61 -14.23
C SER A 98 13.89 -11.86 -13.69
N GLU A 99 13.76 -12.83 -12.79
CA GLU A 99 12.48 -13.16 -12.17
C GLU A 99 12.03 -12.02 -11.23
N VAL A 100 10.97 -11.30 -11.62
CA VAL A 100 10.36 -10.27 -10.78
C VAL A 100 9.30 -10.92 -9.89
N SER A 101 9.61 -10.99 -8.60
CA SER A 101 8.69 -11.42 -7.57
C SER A 101 8.30 -10.27 -6.64
N PRO A 102 7.21 -10.41 -5.87
CA PRO A 102 6.92 -9.45 -4.82
C PRO A 102 7.99 -9.35 -3.73
N HIS A 103 8.74 -10.42 -3.48
CA HIS A 103 9.88 -10.41 -2.56
C HIS A 103 11.02 -9.55 -3.12
N VAL A 104 11.32 -9.69 -4.41
CA VAL A 104 12.30 -8.86 -5.11
C VAL A 104 11.87 -7.39 -5.09
N LEU A 105 10.62 -7.07 -5.43
CA LEU A 105 10.13 -5.69 -5.38
C LEU A 105 10.22 -5.08 -3.98
N ARG A 106 9.89 -5.85 -2.94
CA ARG A 106 10.03 -5.41 -1.55
C ARG A 106 11.48 -5.14 -1.21
N HIS A 107 12.38 -6.04 -1.58
CA HIS A 107 13.80 -5.90 -1.32
C HIS A 107 14.37 -4.66 -2.03
N SER A 108 14.06 -4.47 -3.32
CA SER A 108 14.48 -3.27 -4.05
C SER A 108 13.95 -1.98 -3.42
N CYS A 109 12.72 -1.97 -2.92
CA CYS A 109 12.17 -0.83 -2.18
C CYS A 109 12.99 -0.55 -0.89
N ALA A 110 13.29 -1.60 -0.12
CA ALA A 110 14.12 -1.51 1.09
C ALA A 110 15.51 -0.96 0.78
N THR A 111 16.17 -1.52 -0.23
CA THR A 111 17.50 -1.09 -0.68
C THR A 111 17.49 0.37 -1.10
N HIS A 112 16.53 0.80 -1.92
CA HIS A 112 16.42 2.20 -2.32
C HIS A 112 16.18 3.16 -1.16
N MET A 113 15.39 2.76 -0.17
CA MET A 113 15.19 3.57 1.04
C MET A 113 16.49 3.65 1.87
N LEU A 114 17.23 2.56 2.02
CA LEU A 114 18.49 2.57 2.76
C LEU A 114 19.59 3.36 2.03
N GLU A 115 19.70 3.20 0.71
CA GLU A 115 20.62 3.95 -0.15
C GLU A 115 20.31 5.45 -0.13
N GLY A 116 19.03 5.81 -0.04
CA GLY A 116 18.58 7.19 0.10
C GLY A 116 18.70 7.75 1.53
N GLY A 117 19.28 6.99 2.46
CA GLY A 117 19.60 7.45 3.83
C GLY A 117 18.46 7.30 4.85
N ALA A 118 17.41 6.53 4.56
CA ALA A 118 16.36 6.26 5.55
C ALA A 118 16.89 5.41 6.72
N ASP A 119 16.40 5.68 7.93
CA ASP A 119 16.72 4.89 9.12
C ASP A 119 16.22 3.44 8.94
N ILE A 120 17.11 2.47 9.20
CA ILE A 120 16.82 1.03 9.09
C ILE A 120 15.63 0.58 9.94
N ARG A 121 15.37 1.24 11.08
CA ARG A 121 14.23 0.97 11.95
C ARG A 121 12.92 1.36 11.27
N ILE A 122 12.89 2.51 10.61
CA ILE A 122 11.73 2.98 9.84
C ILE A 122 11.48 2.04 8.65
N VAL A 123 12.53 1.64 7.94
CA VAL A 123 12.42 0.66 6.85
C VAL A 123 11.89 -0.69 7.36
N ALA A 124 12.40 -1.19 8.50
CA ALA A 124 11.95 -2.45 9.09
C ALA A 124 10.48 -2.41 9.53
N GLU A 125 10.04 -1.27 10.10
CA GLU A 125 8.66 -1.03 10.49
C GLU A 125 7.72 -1.04 9.29
N MET A 126 8.03 -0.28 8.24
CA MET A 126 7.23 -0.23 7.01
C MET A 126 7.10 -1.62 6.35
N LEU A 127 8.18 -2.41 6.38
CA LEU A 127 8.22 -3.73 5.76
C LEU A 127 7.64 -4.85 6.64
N GLY A 128 7.34 -4.58 7.91
CA GLY A 128 6.70 -5.51 8.82
C GLY A 128 7.60 -6.66 9.29
N HIS A 129 8.92 -6.47 9.33
CA HIS A 129 9.83 -7.49 9.86
C HIS A 129 9.74 -7.55 11.39
N ALA A 130 9.39 -8.73 11.90
CA ALA A 130 8.98 -8.96 13.29
C ALA A 130 10.11 -8.93 14.36
N SER A 131 11.24 -8.26 14.11
CA SER A 131 12.32 -8.17 15.10
C SER A 131 13.24 -6.97 14.85
N VAL A 132 12.75 -5.78 15.17
CA VAL A 132 13.43 -4.92 16.15
C VAL A 132 12.34 -4.47 17.11
N SER A 133 12.35 -5.04 18.32
CA SER A 133 11.45 -4.64 19.39
C SER A 133 11.74 -3.20 19.78
N THR A 134 10.81 -2.28 19.52
CA THR A 134 10.61 -1.15 20.43
C THR A 134 9.26 -0.48 20.16
N THR A 135 8.49 -0.46 21.23
CA THR A 135 7.23 0.25 21.53
C THR A 135 6.69 1.22 20.48
N GLN A 136 5.45 0.92 20.08
CA GLN A 136 4.54 1.72 19.29
C GLN A 136 4.54 3.20 19.71
N ILE A 137 5.12 4.06 18.88
CA ILE A 137 4.74 5.46 18.83
C ILE A 137 3.80 5.55 17.64
N TYR A 138 2.48 5.49 17.87
CA TYR A 138 1.47 5.72 16.82
C TYR A 138 0.73 7.03 17.09
N THR A 139 1.51 8.08 17.33
CA THR A 139 1.03 9.46 17.31
C THR A 139 1.30 10.06 15.93
N ARG A 140 0.60 11.13 15.55
CA ARG A 140 0.81 11.88 14.29
C ARG A 140 2.29 12.07 13.92
N VAL A 141 3.13 12.35 14.93
CA VAL A 141 4.60 12.48 14.81
C VAL A 141 5.27 11.27 14.16
N ALA A 142 4.83 10.05 14.46
CA ALA A 142 5.40 8.84 13.85
C ALA A 142 5.01 8.68 12.38
N ASN A 143 3.79 9.05 12.00
CA ASN A 143 3.39 9.05 10.58
C ASN A 143 4.22 10.07 9.79
N ASP A 144 4.48 11.25 10.37
CA ASP A 144 5.32 12.28 9.73
C ASP A 144 6.74 11.74 9.49
N LEU A 145 7.33 11.03 10.45
CA LEU A 145 8.64 10.39 10.30
C LEU A 145 8.65 9.31 9.20
N LEU A 146 7.59 8.50 9.09
CA LEU A 146 7.47 7.51 8.01
C LEU A 146 7.40 8.19 6.63
N PHE A 147 6.64 9.28 6.53
CA PHE A 147 6.55 10.07 5.30
C PHE A 147 7.88 10.71 4.96
N GLU A 148 8.56 11.34 5.91
CA GLU A 148 9.82 12.03 5.71
C GLU A 148 10.92 11.07 5.26
N ALA A 149 11.02 9.90 5.89
CA ALA A 149 11.96 8.85 5.50
C ALA A 149 11.66 8.29 4.09
N TYR A 150 10.38 8.07 3.76
CA TYR A 150 10.02 7.66 2.40
C TYR A 150 10.30 8.76 1.37
N ALA A 151 10.00 10.02 1.71
CA ALA A 151 10.15 11.20 0.85
C ALA A 151 11.59 11.49 0.48
N SER A 152 12.47 11.47 1.47
CA SER A 152 13.88 11.79 1.30
C SER A 152 14.63 10.69 0.56
N ALA A 153 14.23 9.43 0.76
CA ALA A 153 15.03 8.30 0.34
C ALA A 153 14.52 7.56 -0.90
N HIS A 154 13.20 7.42 -1.09
CA HIS A 154 12.70 6.55 -2.16
C HIS A 154 12.69 7.29 -3.53
N PRO A 155 13.31 6.75 -4.60
CA PRO A 155 13.43 7.41 -5.90
C PRO A 155 12.10 7.83 -6.54
N ARG A 156 11.01 7.14 -6.18
CA ARG A 156 9.65 7.42 -6.66
C ARG A 156 8.80 8.28 -5.72
N ALA A 157 9.33 8.76 -4.60
CA ALA A 157 8.56 9.58 -3.68
C ALA A 157 8.25 10.99 -4.24
N GLY A 158 9.15 11.54 -5.07
CA GLY A 158 9.06 12.87 -5.66
C GLY A 158 9.37 13.99 -4.65
N ARG A 159 10.02 15.07 -5.09
CA ARG A 159 10.60 16.14 -4.24
C ARG A 159 9.60 17.06 -3.50
N SER A 160 8.39 16.62 -3.18
CA SER A 160 7.39 17.48 -2.51
C SER A 160 6.39 16.68 -1.68
N LEU A 161 6.88 15.97 -0.66
CA LEU A 161 6.05 15.58 0.48
C LEU A 161 6.09 16.65 1.61
N THR A 162 6.93 17.67 1.47
CA THR A 162 7.12 18.76 2.44
C THR A 162 6.24 20.01 2.23
N GLY A 163 5.23 19.96 1.37
CA GLY A 163 4.39 21.12 1.12
C GLY A 163 3.08 20.76 0.45
N GLN A 164 2.07 20.43 1.25
CA GLN A 164 0.69 20.64 0.87
C GLN A 164 -0.03 21.28 2.06
N GLU A 165 -0.72 22.37 1.76
CA GLU A 165 -1.14 23.43 2.68
C GLU A 165 -1.94 22.91 3.86
N ARG A 166 -1.57 23.41 5.05
CA ARG A 166 -2.37 23.32 6.26
C ARG A 166 -3.60 24.23 6.08
N SER A 167 -4.69 23.70 5.56
CA SER A 167 -6.03 24.28 5.79
C SER A 167 -6.81 23.31 6.65
N GLY A 168 -6.99 23.69 7.91
CA GLY A 168 -7.66 22.87 8.90
C GLY A 168 -9.15 22.67 8.62
N THR A 169 -9.60 21.46 8.86
CA THR A 169 -10.90 21.17 9.50
C THR A 169 -10.76 19.80 10.15
N GLY A 170 -11.14 19.70 11.43
CA GLY A 170 -10.90 18.54 12.26
C GLY A 170 -11.51 17.27 11.69
N ALA A 171 -10.67 16.30 11.35
CA ALA A 171 -11.09 14.92 11.16
C ALA A 171 -11.08 14.23 12.53
N GLU A 172 -12.28 13.78 12.95
CA GLU A 172 -12.49 12.98 14.16
C GLU A 172 -11.56 11.75 14.20
N PRO A 173 -11.13 11.33 15.40
CA PRO A 173 -10.35 10.12 15.56
C PRO A 173 -11.14 8.89 15.09
N TRP A 174 -10.45 8.00 14.37
CA TRP A 174 -10.97 6.71 13.89
C TRP A 174 -11.70 5.95 15.01
N PRO A 175 -12.92 5.41 14.78
CA PRO A 175 -13.64 4.69 15.81
C PRO A 175 -12.95 3.36 16.10
N THR A 176 -12.26 3.28 17.23
CA THR A 176 -11.78 2.02 17.81
C THR A 176 -12.98 1.26 18.38
N GLY A 177 -13.64 0.46 17.54
CA GLY A 177 -14.77 -0.38 17.93
C GLY A 177 -14.44 -1.85 17.81
N VAL A 178 -13.76 -2.41 18.81
CA VAL A 178 -13.69 -3.87 19.03
C VAL A 178 -14.87 -4.26 19.93
N ARG A 179 -15.68 -5.22 19.47
CA ARG A 179 -16.51 -6.08 20.31
C ARG A 179 -16.25 -7.53 19.94
#